data_AF-A0A958H8L9-F1
#
_entry.id   AF-A0A958H8L9-F1
#
_cell.length_a   1.000
_cell.length_b   1.000
_cell.length_c   1.000
_cell.angle_alpha   90.00
_cell.angle_beta   90.00
_cell.angle_gamma   90.00
#
_symmetry.space_group_name_H-M   'P 1'
#
loop_
_entity.id
_entity.type
_entity.pdbx_description
1 polymer ?
#
loop_
_entity_poly.entity_id
_entity_poly.type
_entity_poly.pdbx_seq_one_letter_code
_entity_poly.pdbx_strand_id
1 'polypeptide(L)'
;GSLDLQKLSPTTRITLYNFWDLLAFLANSAVFLLLGLEINIARLAENLPVVVLAVVAILLSRAVVVYSMTWISSRVSDPIPMRYRHVMFWGGLRGAVSLALALSLTVPGTEQLRTMTFGVVLFTLLVQGLTIEPLIKRLGLAKISRSAEQQRQLAQLMMLRASRRELDTLQEDGLLAQPTWQAITDMTEEHMQSVLHNHPELERTVLVEARQDLLRAKRNALAEALHLSVISEEVYREQLGQLDRQLLIWERFGEYADRPWHTGSVAETRGE
;
A
#
# COMPACT_ATOMS: atom_id res chain seq x y z
N GLY A 1 -20.62 -20.20 -2.33
CA GLY A 1 -21.10 -18.87 -2.77
C GLY A 1 -20.14 -17.81 -2.30
N SER A 2 -19.13 -17.50 -3.11
CA SER A 2 -18.23 -16.37 -2.87
C SER A 2 -18.97 -15.11 -3.34
N LEU A 3 -19.30 -14.22 -2.41
CA LEU A 3 -19.80 -12.90 -2.73
C LEU A 3 -18.69 -12.15 -3.46
N ASP A 4 -18.80 -12.15 -4.79
CA ASP A 4 -17.86 -11.53 -5.70
C ASP A 4 -18.05 -10.02 -5.65
N LEU A 5 -17.41 -9.40 -4.65
CA LEU A 5 -17.34 -7.94 -4.49
C LEU A 5 -16.69 -7.26 -5.72
N GLN A 6 -16.13 -8.03 -6.66
CA GLN A 6 -15.57 -7.50 -7.90
C GLN A 6 -16.64 -6.91 -8.84
N LYS A 7 -17.92 -7.27 -8.67
CA LYS A 7 -19.03 -6.82 -9.55
C LYS A 7 -19.77 -5.56 -9.09
N LEU A 8 -19.43 -4.99 -7.94
CA LEU A 8 -20.07 -3.76 -7.45
C LEU A 8 -19.48 -2.52 -8.13
N SER A 9 -20.36 -1.56 -8.47
CA SER A 9 -19.95 -0.27 -9.03
C SER A 9 -18.95 0.43 -8.10
N PRO A 10 -17.98 1.19 -8.63
CA PRO A 10 -16.96 1.89 -7.82
C PRO A 10 -17.58 2.74 -6.70
N THR A 11 -18.70 3.41 -6.99
CA THR A 11 -19.44 4.23 -6.03
C THR A 11 -20.05 3.40 -4.89
N THR A 12 -20.63 2.23 -5.16
CA THR A 12 -21.20 1.35 -4.13
C THR A 12 -20.14 0.82 -3.18
N ARG A 13 -18.94 0.51 -3.68
CA ARG A 13 -17.82 0.07 -2.84
C ARG A 13 -17.35 1.16 -1.89
N ILE A 14 -17.19 2.39 -2.40
CA ILE A 14 -16.79 3.54 -1.57
C ILE A 14 -17.82 3.77 -0.46
N THR A 15 -19.11 3.70 -0.76
CA THR A 15 -20.17 3.83 0.25
C THR A 15 -20.09 2.74 1.31
N LEU A 16 -19.82 1.49 0.92
CA LEU A 16 -19.63 0.39 1.88
C LEU A 16 -18.40 0.61 2.76
N TYR A 17 -17.26 1.04 2.21
CA TYR A 17 -16.07 1.37 2.99
C TYR A 17 -16.37 2.47 4.01
N ASN A 18 -16.98 3.57 3.58
CA ASN A 18 -17.34 4.67 4.47
C ASN A 18 -18.32 4.23 5.57
N PHE A 19 -19.27 3.33 5.26
CA PHE A 19 -20.18 2.76 6.25
C PHE A 19 -19.44 1.92 7.31
N TRP A 20 -18.52 1.06 6.88
CA TRP A 20 -17.68 0.28 7.80
C TRP A 20 -16.76 1.16 8.64
N ASP A 21 -16.22 2.23 8.07
CA ASP A 21 -15.39 3.20 8.79
C ASP A 21 -16.21 3.94 9.85
N LEU A 22 -17.44 4.34 9.53
CA LEU A 22 -18.36 4.95 10.50
C LEU A 22 -18.71 3.97 11.63
N LEU A 23 -19.02 2.72 11.32
CA LEU A 23 -19.27 1.68 12.33
C LEU A 23 -18.05 1.45 13.23
N ALA A 24 -16.86 1.37 12.64
CA ALA A 24 -15.62 1.22 13.40
C ALA A 24 -15.36 2.44 14.30
N PHE A 25 -15.63 3.65 13.79
CA PHE A 25 -15.53 4.88 14.57
C PHE A 25 -16.51 4.89 15.76
N LEU A 26 -17.77 4.54 15.53
CA LEU A 26 -18.78 4.45 16.58
C LEU A 26 -18.42 3.38 17.63
N ALA A 27 -17.99 2.19 17.19
CA ALA A 27 -17.59 1.11 18.09
C ALA A 27 -16.37 1.51 18.95
N ASN A 28 -15.34 2.11 18.35
CA ASN A 28 -14.18 2.60 19.10
C ASN A 28 -14.60 3.69 20.10
N SER A 29 -15.44 4.63 19.69
CA SER A 29 -15.96 5.70 20.57
C SER A 29 -16.76 5.14 21.75
N ALA A 30 -17.60 4.12 21.51
CA ALA A 30 -18.33 3.43 22.57
C ALA A 30 -17.39 2.73 23.56
N VAL A 31 -16.32 2.08 23.07
CA VAL A 31 -15.29 1.46 23.93
C VAL A 31 -14.59 2.51 24.79
N PHE A 32 -14.22 3.66 24.22
CA PHE A 32 -13.62 4.77 24.98
C PHE A 32 -14.57 5.36 26.01
N LEU A 33 -15.86 5.52 25.65
CA LEU A 33 -16.89 5.99 26.57
C LEU A 33 -17.08 5.02 27.74
N LEU A 34 -17.24 3.72 27.45
CA LEU A 34 -17.37 2.68 28.48
C LEU A 34 -16.14 2.63 29.38
N LEU A 35 -14.94 2.74 28.80
CA LEU A 35 -13.70 2.82 29.56
C LEU A 35 -13.69 4.03 30.50
N GLY A 36 -14.10 5.20 30.00
CA GLY A 36 -14.17 6.43 30.78
C GLY A 36 -15.24 6.40 31.88
N LEU A 37 -16.33 5.67 31.69
CA LEU A 37 -17.39 5.52 32.69
C LEU A 37 -17.01 4.55 33.81
N GLU A 38 -16.27 3.47 33.51
CA GLU A 38 -15.92 2.47 34.51
C GLU A 38 -14.56 2.72 35.20
N ILE A 39 -13.73 3.62 34.67
CA ILE A 39 -12.41 3.85 35.23
C ILE A 39 -12.49 4.46 36.64
N ASN A 40 -11.91 3.75 37.60
CA ASN A 40 -11.69 4.27 38.95
C ASN A 40 -10.20 4.60 39.13
N ILE A 41 -9.87 5.89 39.01
CA ILE A 41 -8.50 6.39 39.06
C ILE A 41 -7.85 6.12 40.43
N ALA A 42 -8.63 6.26 41.53
CA ALA A 42 -8.13 6.01 42.87
C ALA A 42 -7.69 4.55 43.06
N ARG A 43 -8.55 3.60 42.67
CA ARG A 43 -8.21 2.16 42.72
C ARG A 43 -7.02 1.82 41.82
N LEU A 44 -6.92 2.46 40.65
CA LEU A 44 -5.80 2.23 39.74
C LEU A 44 -4.47 2.73 40.33
N ALA A 45 -4.49 3.88 41.01
CA ALA A 45 -3.32 4.43 41.70
C ALA A 45 -2.89 3.56 42.89
N GLU A 46 -3.84 3.05 43.68
CA GLU A 46 -3.57 2.13 44.78
C GLU A 46 -2.95 0.80 44.29
N ASN A 47 -3.38 0.32 43.11
CA ASN A 47 -2.92 -0.94 42.52
C ASN A 47 -1.85 -0.76 41.44
N LEU A 48 -1.19 0.40 41.40
CA LEU A 48 -0.22 0.74 40.36
C LEU A 48 0.88 -0.31 40.16
N PRO A 49 1.50 -0.92 41.21
CA PRO A 49 2.55 -1.92 41.02
C PRO A 49 2.07 -3.14 40.24
N VAL A 50 0.83 -3.58 40.52
CA VAL A 50 0.21 -4.74 39.90
C VAL A 50 -0.15 -4.45 38.44
N VAL A 51 -0.62 -3.23 38.17
CA VAL A 51 -0.89 -2.75 36.80
C VAL A 51 0.38 -2.69 35.98
N VAL A 52 1.45 -2.13 36.53
CA VAL A 52 2.76 -2.05 35.85
C VAL A 52 3.28 -3.45 35.54
N LEU A 53 3.18 -4.37 36.50
CA LEU A 53 3.56 -5.77 36.28
C LEU A 53 2.74 -6.41 35.13
N ALA A 54 1.43 -6.18 35.09
CA ALA A 54 0.57 -6.69 34.03
C ALA A 54 0.94 -6.10 32.65
N VAL A 55 1.24 -4.80 32.59
CA VAL A 55 1.72 -4.13 31.37
C VAL A 55 3.02 -4.75 30.89
N VAL A 56 4.01 -4.90 31.79
CA VAL A 56 5.30 -5.50 31.45
C VAL A 56 5.13 -6.94 30.98
N ALA A 57 4.33 -7.75 31.68
CA ALA A 57 4.07 -9.13 31.31
C ALA A 57 3.46 -9.25 29.90
N ILE A 58 2.53 -8.36 29.55
CA ILE A 58 1.89 -8.33 28.21
C ILE A 58 2.86 -7.85 27.14
N LEU A 59 3.70 -6.86 27.43
CA LEU A 59 4.73 -6.42 26.49
C LEU A 59 5.77 -7.52 26.25
N LEU A 60 6.21 -8.20 27.30
CA LEU A 60 7.14 -9.32 27.17
C LEU A 60 6.52 -10.48 26.39
N SER A 61 5.29 -10.88 26.72
CA SER A 61 4.62 -11.97 26.00
C SER A 61 4.44 -11.63 24.52
N ARG A 62 4.06 -10.39 24.21
CA ARG A 62 3.95 -9.92 22.83
C ARG A 62 5.29 -9.88 22.11
N ALA A 63 6.35 -9.41 22.77
CA ALA A 63 7.69 -9.42 22.18
C ALA A 63 8.09 -10.86 21.83
N VAL A 64 7.94 -11.80 22.77
CA VAL A 64 8.22 -13.22 22.52
C VAL A 64 7.44 -13.72 21.31
N VAL A 65 6.13 -13.51 21.25
CA VAL A 65 5.30 -13.97 20.12
C VAL A 65 5.70 -13.32 18.80
N VAL A 66 5.84 -12.00 18.74
CA VAL A 66 6.14 -11.29 17.48
C VAL A 66 7.54 -11.64 16.97
N TYR A 67 8.57 -11.60 17.81
CA TYR A 67 9.93 -11.89 17.36
C TYR A 67 10.14 -13.38 17.07
N SER A 68 9.54 -14.30 17.83
CA SER A 68 9.61 -15.74 17.53
C SER A 68 8.88 -16.08 16.23
N MET A 69 7.65 -15.58 16.05
CA MET A 69 6.86 -15.87 14.86
C MET A 69 7.50 -15.30 13.59
N THR A 70 8.03 -14.07 13.67
CA THR A 70 8.76 -13.47 12.53
C THR A 70 10.09 -14.16 12.25
N TRP A 71 10.75 -14.71 13.26
CA TRP A 71 11.94 -15.55 13.08
C TRP A 71 11.61 -16.88 12.41
N ILE A 72 10.53 -17.56 12.84
CA ILE A 72 10.06 -18.80 12.20
C ILE A 72 9.65 -18.51 10.74
N SER A 73 8.89 -17.44 10.51
CA SER A 73 8.46 -17.03 9.17
C SER A 73 9.63 -16.75 8.23
N SER A 74 10.74 -16.20 8.74
CA SER A 74 11.95 -15.97 7.93
C SER A 74 12.65 -17.24 7.44
N ARG A 75 12.22 -18.43 7.89
CA ARG A 75 12.70 -19.72 7.37
C ARG A 75 11.91 -20.19 6.13
N VAL A 76 10.76 -19.58 5.86
CA VAL A 76 9.82 -19.99 4.79
C VAL A 76 9.65 -18.88 3.74
N SER A 77 9.81 -17.62 4.14
CA SER A 77 9.65 -16.44 3.29
C SER A 77 10.74 -15.41 3.56
N ASP A 78 10.76 -14.35 2.75
CA ASP A 78 11.72 -13.26 2.92
C ASP A 78 11.69 -12.68 4.35
N PRO A 79 12.86 -12.45 4.95
CA PRO A 79 12.95 -11.99 6.32
C PRO A 79 12.36 -10.59 6.47
N ILE A 80 11.37 -10.44 7.34
CA ILE A 80 10.79 -9.13 7.66
C ILE A 80 11.87 -8.26 8.33
N PRO A 81 12.16 -7.05 7.82
CA PRO A 81 13.18 -6.18 8.40
C PRO A 81 12.85 -5.77 9.83
N MET A 82 13.88 -5.56 10.64
CA MET A 82 13.73 -5.36 12.09
C MET A 82 12.87 -4.13 12.43
N ARG A 83 12.96 -3.06 11.63
CA ARG A 83 12.09 -1.88 11.70
C ARG A 83 10.59 -2.22 11.65
N TYR A 84 10.18 -3.15 10.79
CA TYR A 84 8.78 -3.57 10.70
C TYR A 84 8.39 -4.46 11.88
N ARG A 85 9.31 -5.27 12.41
CA ARG A 85 9.05 -6.08 13.62
C ARG A 85 8.78 -5.21 14.84
N HIS A 86 9.53 -4.11 15.01
CA HIS A 86 9.28 -3.13 16.07
C HIS A 86 7.89 -2.49 15.93
N VAL A 87 7.47 -2.14 14.71
CA VAL A 87 6.12 -1.59 14.47
C VAL A 87 5.04 -2.65 14.74
N MET A 88 5.24 -3.91 14.34
CA MET A 88 4.29 -4.99 14.65
C MET A 88 4.16 -5.24 16.15
N PHE A 89 5.27 -5.18 16.88
CA PHE A 89 5.28 -5.29 18.34
C PHE A 89 4.52 -4.12 19.00
N TRP A 90 4.79 -2.88 18.57
CA TRP A 90 4.25 -1.67 19.19
C TRP A 90 2.84 -1.30 18.71
N GLY A 91 2.45 -1.70 17.50
CA GLY A 91 1.21 -1.32 16.82
C GLY A 91 -0.01 -2.15 17.19
N GLY A 92 0.12 -3.17 18.06
CA GLY A 92 -0.98 -4.02 18.52
C GLY A 92 -1.93 -3.34 19.52
N LEU A 93 -2.46 -2.17 19.18
CA LEU A 93 -3.54 -1.54 19.93
C LEU A 93 -4.86 -2.17 19.51
N ARG A 94 -5.54 -2.83 20.45
CA ARG A 94 -7.00 -2.89 20.60
C ARG A 94 -7.35 -3.95 21.64
N GLY A 95 -7.26 -3.57 22.92
CA GLY A 95 -7.73 -4.37 24.05
C GLY A 95 -9.24 -4.30 24.27
N ALA A 96 -10.04 -3.85 23.29
CA ALA A 96 -11.48 -3.70 23.41
C ALA A 96 -12.19 -5.01 23.77
N VAL A 97 -11.75 -6.12 23.15
CA VAL A 97 -12.28 -7.46 23.47
C VAL A 97 -11.92 -7.85 24.90
N SER A 98 -10.67 -7.62 25.32
CA SER A 98 -10.24 -7.88 26.70
C SER A 98 -11.00 -7.03 27.71
N LEU A 99 -11.29 -5.77 27.39
CA LEU A 99 -12.10 -4.87 28.19
C LEU A 99 -13.54 -5.38 28.35
N ALA A 100 -14.18 -5.75 27.23
CA ALA A 100 -15.52 -6.30 27.24
C ALA A 100 -15.60 -7.59 28.06
N LEU A 101 -14.61 -8.48 27.92
CA LEU A 101 -14.53 -9.70 28.73
C LEU A 101 -14.34 -9.39 30.21
N ALA A 102 -13.47 -8.45 30.58
CA ALA A 102 -13.26 -8.06 31.97
C ALA A 102 -14.50 -7.42 32.61
N LEU A 103 -15.26 -6.64 31.84
CA LEU A 103 -16.53 -6.05 32.27
C LEU A 103 -17.63 -7.11 32.44
N SER A 104 -17.62 -8.15 31.61
CA SER A 104 -18.57 -9.26 31.69
C SER A 104 -18.35 -10.17 32.90
N LEU A 105 -17.20 -10.07 33.58
CA LEU A 105 -16.90 -10.89 34.77
C LEU A 105 -17.56 -10.30 36.02
N THR A 106 -18.58 -11.00 36.52
CA THR A 106 -19.33 -10.69 37.75
C THR A 106 -19.01 -11.61 38.92
N VAL A 107 -17.99 -12.48 38.79
CA VAL A 107 -17.63 -13.43 39.84
C VAL A 107 -16.78 -12.78 40.96
N PRO A 108 -16.97 -13.17 42.23
CA PRO A 108 -16.18 -12.65 43.36
C PRO A 108 -14.68 -12.92 43.17
N GLY A 109 -13.83 -11.96 43.54
CA GLY A 109 -12.36 -12.07 43.43
C GLY A 109 -11.76 -11.60 42.09
N THR A 110 -12.58 -11.13 41.14
CA THR A 110 -12.09 -10.60 39.85
C THR A 110 -11.75 -9.11 39.87
N GLU A 111 -11.93 -8.42 41.00
CA GLU A 111 -11.67 -6.97 41.10
C GLU A 111 -10.22 -6.61 40.72
N GLN A 112 -9.26 -7.43 41.14
CA GLN A 112 -7.85 -7.20 40.84
C GLN A 112 -7.55 -7.42 39.36
N LEU A 113 -8.11 -8.49 38.75
CA LEU A 113 -7.99 -8.76 37.31
C LEU A 113 -8.62 -7.66 36.47
N ARG A 114 -9.78 -7.14 36.90
CA ARG A 114 -10.47 -6.03 36.25
C ARG A 114 -9.59 -4.78 36.29
N THR A 115 -9.02 -4.46 37.44
CA THR A 115 -8.10 -3.33 37.62
C THR A 115 -6.85 -3.45 36.75
N MET A 116 -6.23 -4.63 36.68
CA MET A 116 -5.10 -4.89 35.78
C MET A 116 -5.49 -4.68 34.31
N THR A 117 -6.63 -5.24 33.90
CA THR A 117 -7.11 -5.16 32.50
C THR A 117 -7.37 -3.70 32.11
N PHE A 118 -8.03 -2.93 32.97
CA PHE A 118 -8.24 -1.50 32.74
C PHE A 118 -6.93 -0.74 32.63
N GLY A 119 -5.98 -0.96 33.54
CA GLY A 119 -4.69 -0.30 33.51
C GLY A 119 -3.88 -0.62 32.25
N VAL A 120 -3.90 -1.87 31.81
CA VAL A 120 -3.28 -2.29 30.54
C VAL A 120 -3.96 -1.63 29.35
N VAL A 121 -5.29 -1.67 29.28
CA VAL A 121 -6.05 -1.06 28.18
C VAL A 121 -5.75 0.44 28.12
N LEU A 122 -5.81 1.14 29.25
CA LEU A 122 -5.46 2.55 29.35
C LEU A 122 -4.03 2.85 28.89
N PHE A 123 -3.06 2.04 29.32
CA PHE A 123 -1.67 2.17 28.88
C PHE A 123 -1.54 1.99 27.37
N THR A 124 -2.16 0.94 26.80
CA THR A 124 -2.09 0.72 25.35
C THR A 124 -2.74 1.85 24.57
N LEU A 125 -3.88 2.38 25.03
CA LEU A 125 -4.59 3.47 24.35
C LEU A 125 -3.84 4.79 24.41
N LEU A 126 -3.36 5.20 25.59
CA LEU A 126 -2.69 6.48 25.77
C LEU A 126 -1.22 6.42 25.33
N VAL A 127 -0.46 5.44 25.86
CA VAL A 127 0.98 5.38 25.59
C VAL A 127 1.22 4.83 24.20
N GLN A 128 0.79 3.59 23.88
CA GLN A 128 1.06 3.04 22.56
C GLN A 128 0.34 3.82 21.46
N GLY A 129 -0.89 4.28 21.71
CA GLY A 129 -1.70 5.01 20.73
C GLY A 129 -1.09 6.34 20.31
N LEU A 130 -0.57 7.13 21.27
CA LEU A 130 0.10 8.39 20.94
C LEU A 130 1.54 8.18 20.44
N THR A 131 2.21 7.09 20.83
CA THR A 131 3.62 6.87 20.50
C THR A 131 3.86 6.09 19.20
N ILE A 132 2.84 5.45 18.63
CA ILE A 132 3.02 4.67 17.39
C ILE A 132 3.38 5.56 16.19
N GLU A 133 2.76 6.73 16.06
CA GLU A 133 3.05 7.67 14.97
C GLU A 133 4.49 8.20 15.03
N PRO A 134 5.00 8.73 16.16
CA PRO A 134 6.39 9.15 16.24
C PRO A 134 7.37 7.96 16.13
N LEU A 135 6.98 6.76 16.57
CA LEU A 135 7.80 5.56 16.37
C LEU A 135 7.97 5.23 14.88
N ILE A 136 6.88 5.24 14.10
CA ILE A 136 6.91 5.01 12.65
C ILE A 136 7.78 6.06 11.95
N LYS A 137 7.65 7.33 12.36
CA LYS A 137 8.49 8.44 11.86
C LYS A 137 9.97 8.23 12.18
N ARG A 138 10.31 7.90 13.43
CA ARG A 138 11.70 7.63 13.87
C ARG A 138 12.33 6.43 13.16
N LEU A 139 11.54 5.40 12.86
CA LEU A 139 12.01 4.22 12.13
C LEU A 139 12.13 4.45 10.61
N GLY A 140 11.83 5.66 10.12
CA GLY A 140 11.88 6.00 8.70
C GLY A 140 10.82 5.27 7.85
N LEU A 141 9.79 4.71 8.50
CA LEU A 141 8.72 3.94 7.86
C LEU A 141 7.56 4.83 7.39
N ALA A 142 7.53 6.09 7.83
CA ALA A 142 6.57 7.09 7.37
C ALA A 142 6.66 7.39 5.84
N LYS A 143 7.73 6.92 5.16
CA LYS A 143 7.92 7.01 3.70
C LYS A 143 6.85 6.32 2.85
N ILE A 144 5.96 5.53 3.45
CA ILE A 144 4.91 4.78 2.72
C ILE A 144 3.72 5.68 2.36
N SER A 145 3.53 6.83 3.03
CA SER A 145 2.78 7.93 2.45
C SER A 145 3.72 8.64 1.48
N ARG A 146 3.49 8.52 0.16
CA ARG A 146 4.20 9.35 -0.83
C ARG A 146 4.09 10.79 -0.34
N SER A 147 5.20 11.38 0.09
CA SER A 147 5.18 12.75 0.61
C SER A 147 4.51 13.65 -0.42
N ALA A 148 3.79 14.69 0.02
CA ALA A 148 3.17 15.64 -0.91
C ALA A 148 4.19 16.15 -1.96
N GLU A 149 5.48 16.19 -1.60
CA GLU A 149 6.59 16.50 -2.50
C GLU A 149 6.79 15.47 -3.63
N GLN A 150 6.82 14.17 -3.31
CA GLN A 150 6.90 13.11 -4.33
C GLN A 150 5.65 13.07 -5.23
N GLN A 151 4.47 13.39 -4.67
CA GLN A 151 3.25 13.50 -5.47
C GLN A 151 3.32 14.69 -6.44
N ARG A 152 3.87 15.83 -6.01
CA ARG A 152 4.09 17.00 -6.87
C ARG A 152 5.06 16.68 -8.01
N GLN A 153 6.16 16.02 -7.71
CA GLN A 153 7.16 15.67 -8.72
C GLN A 153 6.60 14.69 -9.76
N LEU A 154 5.84 13.67 -9.31
CA LEU A 154 5.15 12.76 -10.23
C LEU A 154 4.11 13.49 -11.08
N ALA A 155 3.34 14.39 -10.47
CA ALA A 155 2.36 15.20 -11.20
C ALA A 155 3.03 16.08 -12.26
N GLN A 156 4.20 16.67 -11.97
CA GLN A 156 4.99 17.43 -12.96
C GLN A 156 5.40 16.56 -14.16
N LEU A 157 5.90 15.35 -13.90
CA LEU A 157 6.25 14.42 -14.98
C LEU A 157 5.04 14.00 -15.82
N MET A 158 3.90 13.74 -15.19
CA MET A 158 2.65 13.43 -15.89
C MET A 158 2.18 14.59 -16.76
N MET A 159 2.27 15.83 -16.27
CA MET A 159 1.93 17.03 -17.03
C MET A 159 2.86 17.23 -18.24
N LEU A 160 4.18 17.05 -18.08
CA LEU A 160 5.14 17.14 -19.18
C LEU A 160 4.86 16.08 -20.27
N ARG A 161 4.54 14.85 -19.87
CA ARG A 161 4.17 13.78 -20.80
C ARG A 161 2.86 14.06 -21.53
N ALA A 162 1.85 14.55 -20.81
CA ALA A 162 0.58 14.93 -21.41
C ALA A 162 0.77 16.07 -22.42
N SER A 163 1.57 17.08 -22.06
CA SER A 163 1.96 18.15 -22.97
C SER A 163 2.68 17.61 -24.20
N ARG A 164 3.56 16.60 -24.05
CA ARG A 164 4.26 16.02 -25.19
C ARG A 164 3.32 15.28 -26.14
N ARG A 165 2.40 14.46 -25.61
CA ARG A 165 1.40 13.77 -26.44
C ARG A 165 0.55 14.75 -27.24
N GLU A 166 0.11 15.82 -26.58
CA GLU A 166 -0.69 16.85 -27.23
C GLU A 166 0.09 17.56 -28.34
N LEU A 167 1.39 17.84 -28.14
CA LEU A 167 2.24 18.45 -29.16
C LEU A 167 2.35 17.58 -30.42
N ASP A 168 2.47 16.26 -30.25
CA ASP A 168 2.52 15.32 -31.37
C ASP A 168 1.18 15.31 -32.12
N THR A 169 0.05 15.31 -31.39
CA THR A 169 -1.30 15.40 -32.02
C THR A 169 -1.51 16.71 -32.77
N LEU A 170 -1.12 17.86 -32.19
CA LEU A 170 -1.23 19.16 -32.86
C LEU A 170 -0.37 19.27 -34.13
N GLN A 171 0.75 18.54 -34.18
CA GLN A 171 1.57 18.43 -35.39
C GLN A 171 0.90 17.53 -36.43
N GLU A 172 0.36 16.38 -36.03
CA GLU A 172 -0.38 15.46 -36.92
C GLU A 172 -1.60 16.14 -37.56
N ASP A 173 -2.30 16.97 -36.80
CA ASP A 173 -3.45 17.77 -37.27
C ASP A 173 -3.03 18.96 -38.17
N GLY A 174 -1.72 19.19 -38.35
CA GLY A 174 -1.18 20.28 -39.18
C GLY A 174 -1.35 21.67 -38.56
N LEU A 175 -1.66 21.75 -37.26
CA LEU A 175 -1.88 23.00 -36.53
C LEU A 175 -0.57 23.66 -36.09
N LEU A 176 0.54 22.92 -36.09
CA LEU A 176 1.87 23.40 -35.74
C LEU A 176 2.85 23.24 -36.91
N ALA A 177 3.55 24.33 -37.24
CA ALA A 177 4.66 24.28 -38.19
C ALA A 177 5.82 23.46 -37.62
N GLN A 178 6.52 22.69 -38.48
CA GLN A 178 7.63 21.82 -38.10
C GLN A 178 8.69 22.49 -37.20
N PRO A 179 9.16 23.73 -37.48
CA PRO A 179 10.18 24.37 -36.65
C PRO A 179 9.66 24.72 -35.24
N THR A 180 8.38 25.06 -35.13
CA THR A 180 7.72 25.39 -33.87
C THR A 180 7.52 24.13 -33.03
N TRP A 181 7.09 23.03 -33.66
CA TRP A 181 6.97 21.74 -32.97
C TRP A 181 8.32 21.27 -32.43
N GLN A 182 9.39 21.35 -33.23
CA GLN A 182 10.75 20.98 -32.80
C GLN A 182 11.21 21.82 -31.60
N ALA A 183 11.05 23.15 -31.67
CA ALA A 183 11.47 24.03 -30.57
C ALA A 183 10.76 23.70 -29.24
N ILE A 184 9.44 23.47 -29.26
CA ILE A 184 8.69 23.15 -28.03
C ILE A 184 8.99 21.73 -27.54
N THR A 185 9.18 20.80 -28.48
CA THR A 185 9.64 19.43 -28.22
C THR A 185 10.95 19.43 -27.44
N ASP A 186 11.95 20.18 -27.92
CA ASP A 186 13.27 20.24 -27.31
C ASP A 186 13.21 20.86 -25.91
N MET A 187 12.45 21.94 -25.73
CA MET A 187 12.23 22.57 -24.42
C MET A 187 11.52 21.65 -23.40
N THR A 188 10.58 20.83 -23.87
CA THR A 188 9.83 19.90 -23.01
C THR A 188 10.71 18.72 -22.59
N GLU A 189 11.53 18.22 -23.52
CA GLU A 189 12.47 17.14 -23.27
C GLU A 189 13.58 17.57 -22.30
N GLU A 190 14.12 18.79 -22.47
CA GLU A 190 15.10 19.36 -21.55
C GLU A 190 14.53 19.50 -20.12
N HIS A 191 13.29 19.97 -19.98
CA HIS A 191 12.61 20.01 -18.68
C HIS A 191 12.40 18.62 -18.07
N MET A 192 11.98 17.65 -18.88
CA MET A 192 11.80 16.27 -18.42
C MET A 192 13.12 15.68 -17.91
N GLN A 193 14.21 15.89 -18.66
CA GLN A 193 15.55 15.42 -18.28
C GLN A 193 16.05 16.11 -17.01
N SER A 194 15.81 17.42 -16.85
CA SER A 194 16.15 18.15 -15.62
C SER A 194 15.42 17.60 -14.40
N VAL A 195 14.11 17.32 -14.50
CA VAL A 195 13.33 16.74 -13.40
C VAL A 195 13.83 15.34 -13.05
N LEU A 196 14.13 14.51 -14.06
CA LEU A 196 14.66 13.16 -13.85
C LEU A 196 16.07 13.16 -13.26
N HIS A 197 16.94 14.08 -13.70
CA HIS A 197 18.29 14.24 -13.17
C HIS A 197 18.29 14.63 -11.69
N ASN A 198 17.40 15.56 -11.31
CA ASN A 198 17.27 16.02 -9.93
C ASN A 198 16.58 14.99 -9.02
N HIS A 199 15.82 14.06 -9.60
CA HIS A 199 15.02 13.07 -8.89
C HIS A 199 15.17 11.67 -9.51
N PRO A 200 16.34 11.02 -9.37
CA PRO A 200 16.60 9.70 -9.97
C PRO A 200 15.65 8.61 -9.43
N GLU A 201 15.06 8.80 -8.25
CA GLU A 201 14.01 7.93 -7.71
C GLU A 201 12.74 7.86 -8.59
N LEU A 202 12.48 8.88 -9.40
CA LEU A 202 11.31 8.94 -10.27
C LEU A 202 11.53 8.18 -11.58
N GLU A 203 12.78 7.96 -12.00
CA GLU A 203 13.12 7.25 -13.24
C GLU A 203 12.49 5.87 -13.28
N ARG A 204 12.54 5.14 -12.15
CA ARG A 204 11.86 3.84 -12.00
C ARG A 204 10.35 3.94 -12.15
N THR A 205 9.73 4.99 -11.59
CA THR A 205 8.28 5.21 -11.69
C THR A 205 7.88 5.54 -13.14
N VAL A 206 8.68 6.38 -13.80
CA VAL A 206 8.55 6.77 -15.21
C VAL A 206 8.68 5.56 -16.12
N LEU A 207 9.64 4.67 -15.88
CA LEU A 207 9.82 3.42 -16.63
C LEU A 207 8.63 2.48 -16.48
N VAL A 208 8.14 2.27 -15.25
CA VAL A 208 7.00 1.39 -14.99
C VAL A 208 5.74 1.91 -15.69
N GLU A 209 5.49 3.21 -15.61
CA GLU A 209 4.31 3.83 -16.22
C GLU A 209 4.40 3.85 -17.75
N ALA A 210 5.55 4.21 -18.33
CA ALA A 210 5.77 4.16 -19.77
C ALA A 210 5.54 2.74 -20.32
N ARG A 211 5.93 1.72 -19.55
CA ARG A 211 5.70 0.32 -19.91
C ARG A 211 4.22 -0.04 -19.90
N GLN A 212 3.46 0.43 -18.91
CA GLN A 212 2.01 0.23 -18.86
C GLN A 212 1.32 0.89 -20.06
N ASP A 213 1.75 2.09 -20.45
CA ASP A 213 1.22 2.78 -21.61
C ASP A 213 1.53 2.04 -22.92
N LEU A 214 2.75 1.51 -23.08
CA LEU A 214 3.10 0.66 -24.23
C LEU A 214 2.24 -0.60 -24.29
N LEU A 215 1.94 -1.24 -23.15
CA LEU A 215 1.08 -2.41 -23.10
C LEU A 215 -0.37 -2.06 -23.49
N ARG A 216 -0.89 -0.92 -23.02
CA ARG A 216 -2.20 -0.41 -23.43
C ARG A 216 -2.24 -0.15 -24.94
N ALA A 217 -1.21 0.49 -25.49
CA ALA A 217 -1.11 0.74 -26.92
C ALA A 217 -1.11 -0.57 -27.73
N LYS A 218 -0.31 -1.57 -27.33
CA LYS A 218 -0.29 -2.91 -27.97
C LYS A 218 -1.65 -3.60 -27.91
N ARG A 219 -2.34 -3.53 -26.77
CA ARG A 219 -3.68 -4.10 -26.61
C ARG A 219 -4.69 -3.41 -27.51
N ASN A 220 -4.65 -2.08 -27.59
CA ASN A 220 -5.54 -1.31 -28.46
C ASN A 220 -5.30 -1.66 -29.93
N ALA A 221 -4.05 -1.74 -30.37
CA ALA A 221 -3.69 -2.14 -31.73
C ALA A 221 -4.18 -3.56 -32.08
N LEU A 222 -4.09 -4.51 -31.14
CA LEU A 222 -4.64 -5.86 -31.33
C LEU A 222 -6.17 -5.85 -31.43
N ALA A 223 -6.85 -5.07 -30.59
CA ALA A 223 -8.30 -4.94 -30.63
C ALA A 223 -8.78 -4.30 -31.94
N GLU A 224 -8.05 -3.29 -32.43
CA GLU A 224 -8.31 -2.64 -33.70
C GLU A 224 -8.07 -3.58 -34.89
N ALA A 225 -6.97 -4.33 -34.88
CA ALA A 225 -6.69 -5.35 -35.91
C ALA A 225 -7.78 -6.44 -35.96
N LEU A 226 -8.34 -6.83 -34.80
CA LEU A 226 -9.48 -7.75 -34.75
C LEU A 226 -10.74 -7.10 -35.32
N HIS A 227 -11.02 -5.85 -34.94
CA HIS A 227 -12.19 -5.09 -35.41
C HIS A 227 -12.17 -4.90 -36.93
N LEU A 228 -11.00 -4.63 -37.50
CA LEU A 228 -10.77 -4.52 -38.95
C LEU A 228 -10.72 -5.88 -39.66
N SER A 229 -10.96 -6.99 -38.95
CA SER A 229 -10.89 -8.37 -39.47
C SER A 229 -9.52 -8.71 -40.11
N VAL A 230 -8.45 -8.03 -39.68
CA VAL A 230 -7.08 -8.27 -40.13
C VAL A 230 -6.50 -9.53 -39.47
N ILE A 231 -6.96 -9.84 -38.25
CA ILE A 231 -6.57 -11.03 -37.48
C ILE A 231 -7.80 -11.83 -37.04
N SER A 232 -7.64 -13.15 -36.88
CA SER A 232 -8.70 -14.01 -36.34
C SER A 232 -8.84 -13.88 -34.83
N GLU A 233 -10.01 -14.24 -34.29
CA GLU A 233 -10.23 -14.24 -32.83
C GLU A 233 -9.28 -15.20 -32.09
N GLU A 234 -8.86 -16.28 -32.75
CA GLU A 234 -7.88 -17.22 -32.22
C GLU A 234 -6.49 -16.58 -32.06
N VAL A 235 -6.02 -15.87 -33.10
CA VAL A 235 -4.75 -15.13 -33.07
C VAL A 235 -4.80 -13.98 -32.05
N TYR A 236 -5.93 -13.29 -31.95
CA TYR A 236 -6.13 -12.25 -30.94
C TYR A 236 -6.02 -12.80 -29.51
N ARG A 237 -6.69 -13.91 -29.21
CA ARG A 237 -6.64 -14.54 -27.87
C ARG A 237 -5.25 -15.05 -27.52
N GLU A 238 -4.52 -15.60 -28.49
CA GLU A 238 -3.14 -16.05 -28.29
C GLU A 238 -2.21 -14.88 -27.95
N GLN A 239 -2.24 -13.81 -28.74
CA GLN A 239 -1.41 -12.62 -28.55
C GLN A 239 -1.73 -11.88 -27.26
N LEU A 240 -3.01 -11.76 -26.91
CA LEU A 240 -3.44 -11.17 -25.64
C LEU A 240 -2.91 -12.00 -24.44
N GLY A 241 -2.98 -13.33 -24.53
CA GLY A 241 -2.42 -14.22 -23.51
C GLY A 241 -0.90 -14.10 -23.36
N GLN A 242 -0.17 -13.82 -24.44
CA GLN A 242 1.27 -13.55 -24.38
C GLN A 242 1.58 -12.21 -23.66
N LEU A 243 0.80 -11.16 -23.93
CA LEU A 243 0.91 -9.86 -23.26
C LEU A 243 0.63 -9.95 -21.76
N ASP A 244 -0.42 -10.66 -21.36
CA ASP A 244 -0.78 -10.84 -19.94
C ASP A 244 0.28 -11.65 -19.17
N ARG A 245 0.88 -12.67 -19.82
CA ARG A 245 2.00 -13.41 -19.23
C ARG A 245 3.22 -12.53 -19.00
N GLN A 246 3.53 -11.64 -19.94
CA GLN A 246 4.60 -10.66 -19.74
C GLN A 246 4.28 -9.81 -18.51
N LEU A 247 3.08 -9.23 -18.40
CA LEU A 247 2.67 -8.41 -17.27
C LEU A 247 2.87 -9.10 -15.90
N LEU A 248 2.44 -10.36 -15.78
CA LEU A 248 2.55 -11.13 -14.54
C LEU A 248 4.00 -11.41 -14.12
N ILE A 249 4.88 -11.65 -15.08
CA ILE A 249 6.32 -11.81 -14.83
C ILE A 249 6.90 -10.47 -14.33
N TRP A 250 6.49 -9.34 -14.91
CA TRP A 250 6.98 -8.03 -14.50
C TRP A 250 6.52 -7.63 -13.09
N GLU A 251 5.25 -7.83 -12.74
CA GLU A 251 4.74 -7.52 -11.39
C GLU A 251 5.42 -8.37 -10.30
N ARG A 252 5.77 -9.62 -10.62
CA ARG A 252 6.41 -10.55 -9.69
C ARG A 252 7.92 -10.32 -9.54
N PHE A 253 8.60 -9.81 -10.56
CA PHE A 253 10.07 -9.66 -10.60
C PHE A 253 10.56 -8.20 -10.73
N GLY A 254 9.73 -7.22 -10.36
CA GLY A 254 10.02 -5.78 -10.47
C GLY A 254 11.30 -5.27 -9.78
N GLU A 255 12.03 -6.13 -9.08
CA GLU A 255 13.33 -5.85 -8.46
C GLU A 255 14.54 -6.01 -9.42
N TYR A 256 14.35 -6.58 -10.62
CA TYR A 256 15.42 -6.83 -11.62
C TYR A 256 15.32 -5.96 -12.90
N ALA A 257 14.68 -4.79 -12.82
CA ALA A 257 14.34 -3.95 -13.97
C ALA A 257 15.51 -3.23 -14.69
N ASP A 258 16.76 -3.47 -14.31
CA ASP A 258 17.94 -2.81 -14.89
C ASP A 258 18.49 -3.49 -16.17
N ARG A 259 17.78 -4.47 -16.75
CA ARG A 259 18.23 -5.12 -18.00
C ARG A 259 17.67 -4.45 -19.25
N PRO A 260 18.51 -4.13 -20.27
CA PRO A 260 18.06 -3.62 -21.55
C PRO A 260 17.08 -4.57 -22.24
N TRP A 261 16.19 -4.02 -23.06
CA TRP A 261 15.32 -4.77 -23.97
C TRP A 261 16.15 -5.68 -24.88
N HIS A 262 16.21 -6.98 -24.59
CA HIS A 262 16.66 -7.92 -25.61
C HIS A 262 15.47 -8.24 -26.51
N THR A 263 15.39 -7.56 -27.66
CA THR A 263 14.72 -8.08 -28.85
C THR A 263 15.53 -9.26 -29.37
N GLY A 264 15.34 -10.42 -28.74
CA GLY A 264 16.00 -11.68 -29.10
C GLY A 264 15.00 -12.61 -29.75
N SER A 265 14.97 -12.58 -31.08
CA SER A 265 14.72 -13.70 -32.00
C SER A 265 14.41 -15.05 -31.32
N VAL A 266 13.14 -15.47 -31.38
CA VAL A 266 12.81 -16.90 -31.37
C VAL A 266 12.99 -17.39 -32.80
N ALA A 267 14.24 -17.57 -33.21
CA ALA A 267 14.59 -18.38 -34.36
C ALA A 267 15.12 -19.73 -33.84
N GLU A 268 14.61 -20.79 -34.47
CA GLU A 268 15.20 -22.13 -34.53
C GLU A 268 15.25 -22.95 -33.23
N THR A 269 14.14 -23.65 -32.98
CA THR A 269 14.24 -25.08 -32.61
C THR A 269 13.47 -25.88 -33.65
N ARG A 270 14.15 -26.21 -34.74
CA ARG A 270 13.81 -27.31 -35.65
C ARG A 270 15.07 -28.17 -35.76
N GLY A 271 14.92 -29.47 -35.47
CA GLY A 271 15.99 -30.47 -35.32
C GLY A 271 16.21 -30.76 -33.84
N GLU A 272 15.92 -31.94 -33.30
CA GLU A 272 15.97 -33.29 -33.86
C GLU A 272 14.68 -34.10 -33.65
#